data_AF-A0A833GPY4-F1
#
_entry.id   AF-A0A833GPY4-F1
#
_cell.length_a   1.000
_cell.length_b   1.000
_cell.length_c   1.000
_cell.angle_alpha   90.00
_cell.angle_beta   90.00
_cell.angle_gamma   90.00
#
_symmetry.space_group_name_H-M   'P 1'
#
loop_
_entity.id
_entity.type
_entity.pdbx_description
1 polymer ?
#
loop_
_entity_poly.entity_id
_entity_poly.type
_entity_poly.pdbx_seq_one_letter_code
_entity_poly.pdbx_strand_id
1 'polypeptide(L)'
;MAIKLYLWNARIAKAFLFPLHVAEVTLRNAVHASMSARYGGPNWMMPNAAGPIYPYLHTRTQDAIVKAISRLTRVGFPAPTADDVIGSLSFDFWSNLFRHPSLWAPPPQPGAVWLLRDVFPNLPARHGKPDVQQLVARINKFRNRVAHHEPIYGEKHREILDAVLTLIGYRSPATADWAKQHSTVMEVIRTPPTPATYLPGKLLSTVKMAPPPILGRDTTLAA
;
A
#
# COMPACT_ATOMS: atom_id res chain seq x y z
N MET A 1 23.76 12.54 -21.20
CA MET A 1 22.33 12.12 -21.10
C MET A 1 22.08 11.16 -19.94
N ALA A 2 22.92 10.14 -19.71
CA ALA A 2 22.74 9.13 -18.66
C ALA A 2 22.47 9.68 -17.25
N ILE A 3 23.30 10.62 -16.77
CA ILE A 3 23.12 11.22 -15.43
C ILE A 3 21.80 12.00 -15.29
N LYS A 4 21.32 12.60 -16.39
CA LYS A 4 20.05 13.35 -16.40
C LYS A 4 18.85 12.40 -16.26
N LEU A 5 18.88 11.27 -16.98
CA LEU A 5 17.88 10.21 -16.87
C LEU A 5 17.90 9.55 -15.48
N TYR A 6 19.07 9.29 -14.93
CA TYR A 6 19.22 8.78 -13.57
C TYR A 6 18.57 9.73 -12.54
N LEU A 7 18.88 11.03 -12.60
CA LEU A 7 18.28 12.00 -11.67
C LEU A 7 16.76 12.06 -11.82
N TRP A 8 16.25 12.05 -13.05
CA TRP A 8 14.81 12.03 -13.29
C TRP A 8 14.15 10.76 -12.73
N ASN A 9 14.77 9.59 -12.94
CA ASN A 9 14.35 8.33 -12.36
C ASN A 9 14.25 8.40 -10.83
N ALA A 10 15.30 8.90 -10.19
CA ALA A 10 15.35 9.07 -8.73
C ALA A 10 14.26 10.02 -8.22
N ARG A 11 13.97 11.10 -8.97
CA ARG A 11 12.88 12.03 -8.63
C ARG A 11 11.50 11.38 -8.78
N ILE A 12 11.28 10.59 -9.83
CA ILE A 12 10.03 9.82 -10.00
C ILE A 12 9.88 8.85 -8.82
N ALA A 13 10.92 8.07 -8.53
CA ALA A 13 10.92 7.12 -7.42
C ALA A 13 10.57 7.81 -6.10
N LYS A 14 11.24 8.94 -5.81
CA LYS A 14 10.96 9.78 -4.63
C LYS A 14 9.51 10.27 -4.60
N ALA A 15 8.98 10.77 -5.71
CA ALA A 15 7.61 11.29 -5.78
C ALA A 15 6.57 10.18 -5.52
N PHE A 16 6.83 8.95 -5.98
CA PHE A 16 5.95 7.80 -5.74
C PHE A 16 6.01 7.25 -4.32
N LEU A 17 7.02 7.58 -3.51
CA LEU A 17 7.08 7.12 -2.12
C LEU A 17 5.83 7.53 -1.33
N PHE A 18 5.36 8.76 -1.52
CA PHE A 18 4.18 9.26 -0.82
C PHE A 18 2.89 8.47 -1.16
N PRO A 19 2.40 8.42 -2.41
CA PRO A 19 1.16 7.71 -2.71
C PRO A 19 1.25 6.19 -2.44
N LEU A 20 2.44 5.58 -2.63
CA LEU A 20 2.65 4.16 -2.27
C LEU A 20 2.55 3.93 -0.76
N HIS A 21 3.13 4.82 0.05
CA HIS A 21 3.00 4.77 1.51
C HIS A 21 1.54 4.86 1.93
N VAL A 22 0.79 5.83 1.40
CA VAL A 22 -0.64 6.00 1.75
C VAL A 22 -1.43 4.75 1.40
N ALA A 23 -1.20 4.15 0.23
CA ALA A 23 -1.84 2.90 -0.15
C ALA A 23 -1.50 1.74 0.80
N GLU A 24 -0.24 1.61 1.21
CA GLU A 24 0.20 0.59 2.17
C GLU A 24 -0.49 0.74 3.53
N VAL A 25 -0.51 1.95 4.08
CA VAL A 25 -1.14 2.23 5.38
C VAL A 25 -2.65 2.06 5.32
N THR A 26 -3.30 2.55 4.25
CA THR A 26 -4.74 2.40 4.05
C THR A 26 -5.12 0.93 3.97
N LEU A 27 -4.41 0.16 3.13
CA LEU A 27 -4.68 -1.26 2.95
C LEU A 27 -4.43 -2.05 4.23
N ARG A 28 -3.27 -1.88 4.87
CA ARG A 28 -2.91 -2.67 6.07
C ARG A 28 -3.89 -2.42 7.21
N ASN A 29 -4.28 -1.16 7.44
CA ASN A 29 -5.18 -0.81 8.53
C ASN A 29 -6.59 -1.34 8.27
N ALA A 30 -7.08 -1.22 7.04
CA ALA A 30 -8.38 -1.76 6.65
C ALA A 30 -8.43 -3.28 6.80
N VAL A 31 -7.42 -3.98 6.25
CA VAL A 31 -7.31 -5.45 6.39
C VAL A 31 -7.21 -5.85 7.85
N HIS A 32 -6.38 -5.16 8.64
CA HIS A 32 -6.23 -5.47 10.05
C HIS A 32 -7.56 -5.33 10.79
N ALA A 33 -8.27 -4.21 10.63
CA ALA A 33 -9.54 -3.96 11.30
C ALA A 33 -10.57 -5.04 10.96
N SER A 34 -10.75 -5.35 9.67
CA SER A 34 -11.69 -6.37 9.19
C SER A 34 -11.34 -7.77 9.69
N MET A 35 -10.06 -8.14 9.70
CA MET A 35 -9.61 -9.44 10.21
C MET A 35 -9.79 -9.53 11.73
N SER A 36 -9.44 -8.48 12.47
CA SER A 36 -9.60 -8.45 13.92
C SER A 36 -11.06 -8.61 14.33
N ALA A 37 -11.97 -7.93 13.63
CA ALA A 37 -13.41 -8.08 13.86
C ALA A 37 -13.89 -9.52 13.56
N ARG A 38 -13.46 -10.11 12.44
CA ARG A 38 -13.86 -11.47 12.05
C ARG A 38 -13.33 -12.56 12.98
N TYR A 39 -12.13 -12.38 13.51
CA TYR A 39 -11.40 -13.39 14.26
C TYR A 39 -11.33 -13.12 15.77
N GLY A 40 -12.10 -12.13 16.26
CA GLY A 40 -12.29 -11.88 17.68
C GLY A 40 -11.11 -11.20 18.37
N GLY A 41 -10.20 -10.55 17.63
CA GLY A 41 -9.10 -9.80 18.23
C GLY A 41 -7.92 -9.51 17.30
N PRO A 42 -6.97 -8.68 17.77
CA PRO A 42 -5.85 -8.21 16.96
C PRO A 42 -4.86 -9.31 16.56
N ASN A 43 -4.86 -10.43 17.30
CA ASN A 43 -3.90 -11.52 17.14
C ASN A 43 -4.21 -12.48 15.98
N TRP A 44 -5.15 -12.17 15.09
CA TRP A 44 -5.66 -13.06 14.01
C TRP A 44 -4.57 -13.82 13.22
N MET A 45 -3.39 -13.23 13.03
CA MET A 45 -2.24 -13.81 12.32
C MET A 45 -1.03 -14.20 13.21
N MET A 46 -1.12 -14.09 14.53
CA MET A 46 0.03 -14.38 15.40
C MET A 46 0.32 -15.91 15.45
N PRO A 47 1.59 -16.32 15.53
CA PRO A 47 1.95 -17.74 15.67
C PRO A 47 1.51 -18.32 17.04
N ASN A 48 1.48 -19.66 17.14
CA ASN A 48 1.24 -20.43 18.38
C ASN A 48 -0.14 -20.22 19.05
N ALA A 49 -1.22 -20.72 18.42
CA ALA A 49 -2.62 -20.71 18.88
C ALA A 49 -3.26 -19.33 19.13
N ALA A 50 -2.50 -18.23 19.14
CA ALA A 50 -3.01 -16.87 19.24
C ALA A 50 -3.71 -16.39 17.96
N GLY A 51 -3.29 -16.90 16.79
CA GLY A 51 -3.84 -16.54 15.48
C GLY A 51 -4.70 -17.63 14.86
N PRO A 52 -6.04 -17.49 14.86
CA PRO A 52 -6.95 -18.48 14.27
C PRO A 52 -6.71 -18.76 12.78
N ILE A 53 -6.14 -17.82 12.02
CA ILE A 53 -5.84 -18.10 10.60
C ILE A 53 -4.40 -18.46 10.32
N TYR A 54 -3.48 -18.26 11.26
CA TYR A 54 -2.05 -18.47 11.04
C TYR A 54 -1.73 -19.83 10.40
N PRO A 55 -2.30 -20.98 10.87
CA PRO A 55 -2.02 -22.29 10.28
C PRO A 55 -2.46 -22.44 8.81
N TYR A 56 -3.41 -21.63 8.36
CA TYR A 56 -3.98 -21.67 7.01
C TYR A 56 -3.33 -20.66 6.07
N LEU A 57 -2.47 -19.78 6.58
CA LEU A 57 -1.67 -18.88 5.74
C LEU A 57 -0.65 -19.67 4.93
N HIS A 58 -0.35 -19.17 3.73
CA HIS A 58 0.73 -19.75 2.91
C HIS A 58 2.07 -19.62 3.65
N THR A 59 2.98 -20.57 3.45
CA THR A 59 4.31 -20.61 4.10
C THR A 59 5.07 -19.29 3.98
N ARG A 60 5.07 -18.67 2.78
CA ARG A 60 5.72 -17.36 2.57
C ARG A 60 5.14 -16.25 3.44
N THR A 61 3.84 -16.29 3.71
CA THR A 61 3.15 -15.31 4.57
C THR A 61 3.50 -15.56 6.04
N GLN A 62 3.56 -16.82 6.46
CA GLN A 62 4.03 -17.21 7.81
C GLN A 62 5.49 -16.78 8.03
N ASP A 63 6.38 -17.05 7.07
CA ASP A 63 7.79 -16.65 7.13
C ASP A 63 7.96 -15.15 7.29
N ALA A 64 7.13 -14.35 6.62
CA ALA A 64 7.15 -12.90 6.75
C ALA A 64 6.80 -12.44 8.18
N ILE A 65 5.82 -13.10 8.82
CA ILE A 65 5.43 -12.84 10.22
C ILE A 65 6.56 -13.22 11.16
N VAL A 66 7.13 -14.41 11.02
CA VAL A 66 8.25 -14.88 11.87
C VAL A 66 9.46 -13.96 11.73
N LYS A 67 9.81 -13.53 10.52
CA LYS A 67 10.90 -12.57 10.28
C LYS A 67 10.61 -11.20 10.88
N ALA A 68 9.37 -10.73 10.81
CA ALA A 68 8.94 -9.49 11.43
C ALA A 68 9.10 -9.53 12.96
N ILE A 69 8.60 -10.59 13.60
CA ILE A 69 8.75 -10.83 15.04
C ILE A 69 10.23 -10.88 15.42
N SER A 70 11.04 -11.72 14.75
CA SER A 70 12.47 -11.85 15.03
C SER A 70 13.22 -10.53 14.92
N ARG A 71 12.91 -9.71 13.90
CA ARG A 71 13.49 -8.38 13.74
C ARG A 71 13.10 -7.44 14.87
N LEU A 72 11.83 -7.43 15.28
CA LEU A 72 11.32 -6.59 16.37
C LEU A 72 11.96 -6.97 17.71
N THR A 73 12.07 -8.27 18.00
CA THR A 73 12.76 -8.77 19.19
C THR A 73 14.22 -8.33 19.23
N ARG A 74 14.93 -8.38 18.10
CA ARG A 74 16.32 -7.94 18.02
C ARG A 74 16.52 -6.44 18.26
N VAL A 75 15.52 -5.60 17.98
CA VAL A 75 15.59 -4.14 18.15
C VAL A 75 14.95 -3.65 19.46
N GLY A 76 14.68 -4.56 20.41
CA GLY A 76 14.27 -4.20 21.77
C GLY A 76 12.80 -4.40 22.11
N PHE A 77 12.03 -5.12 21.28
CA PHE A 77 10.63 -5.49 21.58
C PHE A 77 10.56 -6.98 21.96
N PRO A 78 10.78 -7.36 23.24
CA PRO A 78 10.92 -8.76 23.64
C PRO A 78 9.64 -9.59 23.41
N ALA A 79 8.47 -8.95 23.48
CA ALA A 79 7.17 -9.55 23.18
C ALA A 79 6.38 -8.63 22.23
N PRO A 80 6.66 -8.65 20.90
CA PRO A 80 5.98 -7.80 19.94
C PRO A 80 4.47 -8.09 19.92
N THR A 81 3.66 -7.03 20.00
CA THR A 81 2.21 -7.12 19.84
C THR A 81 1.84 -7.38 18.37
N ALA A 82 0.58 -7.74 18.11
CA ALA A 82 0.10 -7.85 16.73
C ALA A 82 0.23 -6.51 15.97
N ASP A 83 -0.04 -5.38 16.62
CA ASP A 83 0.10 -4.05 16.02
C ASP A 83 1.56 -3.76 15.63
N ASP A 84 2.52 -4.11 16.49
CA ASP A 84 3.95 -3.97 16.19
C ASP A 84 4.33 -4.79 14.97
N VAL A 85 3.88 -6.04 14.90
CA VAL A 85 4.14 -6.94 13.77
C VAL A 85 3.55 -6.35 12.49
N ILE A 86 2.27 -5.95 12.51
CA ILE A 86 1.53 -5.36 11.38
C ILE A 86 2.22 -4.11 10.86
N GLY A 87 2.61 -3.20 11.76
CA GLY A 87 3.32 -1.97 11.40
C GLY A 87 4.67 -2.22 10.74
N SER A 88 5.27 -3.38 11.00
CA SER A 88 6.58 -3.75 10.48
C SER A 88 6.53 -4.55 9.16
N LEU A 89 5.37 -5.12 8.81
CA LEU A 89 5.17 -5.86 7.56
C LEU A 89 5.17 -4.90 6.36
N SER A 90 5.72 -5.37 5.24
CA SER A 90 5.76 -4.60 3.99
C SER A 90 4.56 -4.87 3.09
N PHE A 91 4.35 -4.04 2.07
CA PHE A 91 3.33 -4.23 1.03
C PHE A 91 3.28 -5.64 0.41
N ASP A 92 4.42 -6.34 0.32
CA ASP A 92 4.46 -7.70 -0.23
C ASP A 92 3.61 -8.69 0.60
N PHE A 93 3.54 -8.51 1.91
CA PHE A 93 2.71 -9.33 2.79
C PHE A 93 1.23 -9.20 2.41
N TRP A 94 0.73 -7.97 2.32
CA TRP A 94 -0.66 -7.68 1.98
C TRP A 94 -0.99 -8.18 0.57
N SER A 95 -0.08 -7.99 -0.39
CA SER A 95 -0.23 -8.52 -1.76
C SER A 95 -0.32 -10.05 -1.79
N ASN A 96 0.48 -10.75 -0.99
CA ASN A 96 0.44 -12.21 -0.90
C ASN A 96 -0.84 -12.71 -0.20
N LEU A 97 -1.39 -11.95 0.75
CA LEU A 97 -2.63 -12.33 1.44
C LEU A 97 -3.84 -12.43 0.48
N PHE A 98 -3.89 -11.61 -0.58
CA PHE A 98 -4.92 -11.72 -1.62
C PHE A 98 -4.82 -12.97 -2.49
N ARG A 99 -3.69 -13.68 -2.46
CA ARG A 99 -3.51 -14.96 -3.17
C ARG A 99 -4.15 -16.14 -2.44
N HIS A 100 -4.52 -15.97 -1.16
CA HIS A 100 -5.19 -17.02 -0.40
C HIS A 100 -6.50 -17.41 -1.10
N PRO A 101 -6.76 -18.72 -1.33
CA PRO A 101 -7.87 -19.17 -2.17
C PRO A 101 -9.24 -18.71 -1.65
N SER A 102 -9.54 -18.98 -0.39
CA SER A 102 -10.87 -18.81 0.21
C SER A 102 -11.05 -17.59 1.13
N LEU A 103 -9.98 -16.94 1.60
CA LEU A 103 -10.05 -15.88 2.61
C LEU A 103 -10.95 -14.70 2.21
N TRP A 104 -10.94 -14.37 0.92
CA TRP A 104 -11.67 -13.23 0.35
C TRP A 104 -12.98 -13.62 -0.34
N ALA A 105 -13.32 -14.92 -0.31
CA ALA A 105 -14.56 -15.41 -0.88
C ALA A 105 -15.77 -14.88 -0.08
N PRO A 106 -16.95 -14.77 -0.72
CA PRO A 106 -18.19 -14.53 0.00
C PRO A 106 -18.35 -15.54 1.15
N PRO A 107 -18.82 -15.12 2.32
CA PRO A 107 -18.99 -16.03 3.43
C PRO A 107 -20.10 -17.04 3.12
N PRO A 108 -19.97 -18.29 3.60
CA PRO A 108 -20.94 -19.34 3.30
C PRO A 108 -22.27 -19.16 4.04
N GLN A 109 -22.28 -18.42 5.15
CA GLN A 109 -23.45 -18.17 5.97
C GLN A 109 -24.05 -16.79 5.64
N PRO A 110 -25.36 -16.69 5.36
CA PRO A 110 -26.04 -15.41 5.22
C PRO A 110 -25.84 -14.53 6.47
N GLY A 111 -25.56 -13.24 6.28
CA GLY A 111 -25.36 -12.27 7.37
C GLY A 111 -23.93 -12.20 7.93
N ALA A 112 -23.03 -13.11 7.57
CA ALA A 112 -21.62 -12.99 7.94
C ALA A 112 -20.92 -11.87 7.15
N VAL A 113 -19.91 -11.25 7.76
CA VAL A 113 -19.13 -10.17 7.14
C VAL A 113 -18.33 -10.71 5.95
N TRP A 114 -18.60 -10.15 4.76
CA TRP A 114 -17.77 -10.39 3.59
C TRP A 114 -16.52 -9.51 3.62
N LEU A 115 -15.39 -10.09 4.05
CA LEU A 115 -14.11 -9.39 4.23
C LEU A 115 -13.72 -8.49 3.05
N LEU A 116 -13.92 -8.93 1.82
CA LEU A 116 -13.55 -8.12 0.66
C LEU A 116 -14.34 -6.80 0.60
N ARG A 117 -15.64 -6.83 0.90
CA ARG A 117 -16.50 -5.64 0.89
C ARG A 117 -16.33 -4.80 2.15
N ASP A 118 -15.97 -5.42 3.26
CA ASP A 118 -15.66 -4.70 4.49
C ASP A 118 -14.34 -3.92 4.40
N VAL A 119 -13.30 -4.54 3.81
CA VAL A 119 -12.04 -3.85 3.50
C VAL A 119 -12.26 -2.80 2.42
N PHE A 120 -13.07 -3.10 1.40
CA PHE A 120 -13.31 -2.21 0.25
C PHE A 120 -14.80 -1.88 0.06
N PRO A 121 -15.38 -1.01 0.91
CA PRO A 121 -16.80 -0.67 0.85
C PRO A 121 -17.19 0.05 -0.45
N ASN A 122 -16.24 0.73 -1.11
CA ASN A 122 -16.43 1.46 -2.35
C ASN A 122 -16.01 0.65 -3.60
N LEU A 123 -15.74 -0.65 -3.46
CA LEU A 123 -15.46 -1.53 -4.59
C LEU A 123 -16.71 -1.63 -5.49
N PRO A 124 -16.62 -1.36 -6.80
CA PRO A 124 -17.76 -1.52 -7.71
C PRO A 124 -18.37 -2.92 -7.63
N ALA A 125 -19.70 -3.04 -7.76
CA ALA A 125 -20.41 -4.32 -7.66
C ALA A 125 -19.90 -5.37 -8.67
N ARG A 126 -19.54 -4.92 -9.88
CA ARG A 126 -18.98 -5.74 -10.96
C ARG A 126 -17.56 -6.26 -10.68
N HIS A 127 -16.84 -5.67 -9.72
CA HIS A 127 -15.49 -6.09 -9.37
C HIS A 127 -15.52 -7.03 -8.15
N GLY A 128 -14.59 -7.97 -8.11
CA GLY A 128 -14.41 -8.93 -7.04
C GLY A 128 -12.95 -9.14 -6.65
N LYS A 129 -12.68 -10.26 -5.97
CA LYS A 129 -11.33 -10.64 -5.54
C LYS A 129 -10.30 -10.58 -6.68
N PRO A 130 -10.56 -11.12 -7.89
CA PRO A 130 -9.55 -11.11 -8.96
C PRO A 130 -9.10 -9.71 -9.35
N ASP A 131 -10.01 -8.75 -9.43
CA ASP A 131 -9.72 -7.35 -9.78
C ASP A 131 -8.84 -6.69 -8.72
N VAL A 132 -9.19 -6.85 -7.45
CA VAL A 132 -8.40 -6.33 -6.32
C VAL A 132 -7.03 -6.99 -6.28
N GLN A 133 -6.96 -8.32 -6.45
CA GLN A 133 -5.70 -9.06 -6.46
C GLN A 133 -4.79 -8.59 -7.59
N GLN A 134 -5.31 -8.39 -8.80
CA GLN A 134 -4.54 -7.87 -9.94
C GLN A 134 -4.06 -6.44 -9.67
N LEU A 135 -4.93 -5.59 -9.12
CA LEU A 135 -4.59 -4.21 -8.77
C LEU A 135 -3.48 -4.13 -7.73
N VAL A 136 -3.61 -4.86 -6.63
CA VAL A 136 -2.61 -4.92 -5.54
C VAL A 136 -1.30 -5.52 -6.06
N ALA A 137 -1.34 -6.56 -6.90
CA ALA A 137 -0.14 -7.15 -7.51
C ALA A 137 0.59 -6.17 -8.43
N ARG A 138 -0.14 -5.39 -9.24
CA ARG A 138 0.44 -4.33 -10.09
C ARG A 138 1.15 -3.27 -9.24
N ILE A 139 0.51 -2.80 -8.17
CA ILE A 139 1.08 -1.80 -7.25
C ILE A 139 2.32 -2.36 -6.55
N ASN A 140 2.25 -3.59 -6.02
CA ASN A 140 3.38 -4.25 -5.35
C ASN A 140 4.61 -4.39 -6.28
N LYS A 141 4.38 -4.82 -7.53
CA LYS A 141 5.46 -4.93 -8.53
C LYS A 141 6.15 -3.59 -8.73
N PHE A 142 5.40 -2.51 -8.93
CA PHE A 142 6.00 -1.19 -9.12
C PHE A 142 6.70 -0.68 -7.86
N ARG A 143 6.09 -0.85 -6.68
CA ARG A 143 6.68 -0.48 -5.39
C ARG A 143 8.03 -1.17 -5.17
N ASN A 144 8.15 -2.45 -5.52
CA ASN A 144 9.41 -3.18 -5.39
C ASN A 144 10.49 -2.60 -6.29
N ARG A 145 10.16 -2.20 -7.53
CA ARG A 145 11.12 -1.54 -8.43
C ARG A 145 11.61 -0.20 -7.88
N VAL A 146 10.71 0.59 -7.29
CA VAL A 146 11.05 1.84 -6.58
C VAL A 146 12.01 1.55 -5.42
N ALA A 147 11.71 0.54 -4.60
CA ALA A 147 12.51 0.18 -3.43
C ALA A 147 13.88 -0.43 -3.78
N HIS A 148 14.00 -1.09 -4.93
CA HIS A 148 15.25 -1.66 -5.44
C HIS A 148 16.03 -0.70 -6.34
N HIS A 149 15.63 0.57 -6.42
CA HIS A 149 16.27 1.59 -7.25
C HIS A 149 16.38 1.22 -8.73
N GLU A 150 15.43 0.45 -9.24
CA GLU A 150 15.40 0.05 -10.65
C GLU A 150 15.09 1.25 -11.58
N PRO A 151 15.47 1.15 -12.85
CA PRO A 151 14.98 2.04 -13.90
C PRO A 151 13.45 1.95 -14.03
N ILE A 152 12.75 3.04 -13.73
CA ILE A 152 11.29 3.21 -13.85
C ILE A 152 10.88 4.37 -14.76
N TYR A 153 11.83 5.08 -15.38
CA TYR A 153 11.55 6.21 -16.26
C TYR A 153 10.72 5.87 -17.51
N GLY A 154 10.68 4.59 -17.92
CA GLY A 154 9.87 4.10 -19.04
C GLY A 154 8.49 3.56 -18.66
N GLU A 155 8.13 3.61 -17.37
CA GLU A 155 6.84 3.13 -16.90
C GLU A 155 5.68 4.03 -17.32
N LYS A 156 4.47 3.48 -17.34
CA LYS A 156 3.25 4.25 -17.53
C LYS A 156 2.82 4.92 -16.21
N HIS A 157 3.58 5.92 -15.76
CA HIS A 157 3.44 6.50 -14.40
C HIS A 157 2.02 6.96 -14.07
N ARG A 158 1.32 7.57 -15.01
CA ARG A 158 -0.06 8.03 -14.79
C ARG A 158 -0.99 6.87 -14.46
N GLU A 159 -0.94 5.79 -15.24
CA GLU A 159 -1.78 4.61 -14.97
C GLU A 159 -1.43 3.93 -13.64
N ILE A 160 -0.17 4.01 -13.21
CA ILE A 160 0.27 3.48 -11.92
C ILE A 160 -0.25 4.34 -10.77
N LEU A 161 -0.17 5.67 -10.90
CA LEU A 161 -0.75 6.59 -9.94
C LEU A 161 -2.26 6.39 -9.85
N ASP A 162 -2.95 6.27 -10.98
CA ASP A 162 -4.39 6.00 -11.03
C ASP A 162 -4.73 4.67 -10.37
N ALA A 163 -3.93 3.62 -10.56
CA ALA A 163 -4.09 2.34 -9.87
C ALA A 163 -3.94 2.47 -8.34
N VAL A 164 -2.93 3.21 -7.88
CA VAL A 164 -2.71 3.49 -6.45
C VAL A 164 -3.90 4.24 -5.85
N LEU A 165 -4.35 5.31 -6.50
CA LEU A 165 -5.50 6.10 -6.06
C LEU A 165 -6.80 5.29 -6.11
N THR A 166 -6.96 4.41 -7.08
CA THR A 166 -8.12 3.50 -7.17
C THR A 166 -8.15 2.54 -5.99
N LEU A 167 -7.02 1.93 -5.61
CA LEU A 167 -6.95 1.04 -4.46
C LEU A 167 -7.31 1.77 -3.16
N ILE A 168 -6.78 2.98 -2.97
CA ILE A 168 -7.12 3.83 -1.82
C ILE A 168 -8.63 4.17 -1.85
N GLY A 169 -9.15 4.55 -3.02
CA GLY A 169 -10.55 4.94 -3.21
C GLY A 169 -11.54 3.81 -2.97
N TYR A 170 -11.16 2.56 -3.26
CA TYR A 170 -11.96 1.39 -2.88
C TYR A 170 -12.16 1.28 -1.37
N ARG A 171 -11.18 1.74 -0.57
CA ARG A 171 -11.35 1.91 0.88
C ARG A 171 -12.09 3.21 1.19
N SER A 172 -11.50 4.35 0.86
CA SER A 172 -11.97 5.68 1.26
C SER A 172 -11.73 6.70 0.13
N PRO A 173 -12.79 7.19 -0.54
CA PRO A 173 -12.69 8.23 -1.56
C PRO A 173 -12.05 9.51 -1.03
N ALA A 174 -12.36 9.90 0.22
CA ALA A 174 -11.78 11.07 0.87
C ALA A 174 -10.25 10.94 1.02
N THR A 175 -9.77 9.77 1.44
CA THR A 175 -8.34 9.50 1.54
C THR A 175 -7.66 9.49 0.16
N ALA A 176 -8.34 8.99 -0.88
CA ALA A 176 -7.82 9.01 -2.24
C ALA A 176 -7.69 10.44 -2.78
N ASP A 177 -8.69 11.29 -2.56
CA ASP A 177 -8.64 12.70 -2.95
C ASP A 177 -7.55 13.46 -2.21
N TRP A 178 -7.42 13.23 -0.90
CA TRP A 178 -6.33 13.79 -0.11
C TRP A 178 -4.95 13.34 -0.62
N ALA A 179 -4.76 12.04 -0.88
CA ALA A 179 -3.52 11.51 -1.42
C ALA A 179 -3.19 12.07 -2.80
N LYS A 180 -4.20 12.28 -3.65
CA LYS A 180 -4.05 12.90 -4.97
C LYS A 180 -3.56 14.34 -4.87
N GLN A 181 -4.14 15.14 -3.96
CA GLN A 181 -3.79 16.54 -3.77
C GLN A 181 -2.35 16.75 -3.28
N HIS A 182 -1.84 15.84 -2.45
CA HIS A 182 -0.49 15.92 -1.89
C HIS A 182 0.57 15.20 -2.74
N SER A 183 0.16 14.54 -3.83
CA SER A 183 1.08 13.82 -4.71
C SER A 183 1.81 14.77 -5.67
N THR A 184 3.14 14.69 -5.68
CA THR A 184 3.99 15.44 -6.62
C THR A 184 4.32 14.66 -7.90
N VAL A 185 3.80 13.43 -8.05
CA VAL A 185 4.11 12.54 -9.18
C VAL A 185 3.83 13.21 -10.52
N MET A 186 2.66 13.82 -10.68
CA MET A 186 2.24 14.44 -11.95
C MET A 186 3.12 15.64 -12.34
N GLU A 187 3.69 16.35 -11.36
CA GLU A 187 4.61 17.46 -11.61
C GLU A 187 5.97 16.94 -12.09
N VAL A 188 6.49 15.91 -11.42
CA VAL A 188 7.80 15.33 -11.73
C VAL A 188 7.82 14.65 -13.10
N ILE A 189 6.79 13.87 -13.44
CA ILE A 189 6.75 13.15 -14.74
C ILE A 189 6.65 14.10 -15.93
N ARG A 190 6.14 15.32 -15.74
CA ARG A 190 6.06 16.37 -16.79
C ARG A 190 7.37 17.11 -17.00
N THR A 191 8.43 16.75 -16.28
CA THR A 191 9.76 17.36 -16.40
C THR A 191 10.83 16.36 -16.82
N PRO A 192 10.62 15.59 -17.92
CA PRO A 192 11.66 14.70 -18.43
C PRO A 192 12.90 15.51 -18.85
N PRO A 193 14.10 14.92 -18.76
CA PRO A 193 15.31 15.59 -19.17
C PRO A 193 15.33 15.81 -20.68
N THR A 194 15.71 17.00 -21.14
CA THR A 194 15.94 17.28 -22.57
C THR A 194 17.44 17.39 -22.87
N PRO A 195 17.87 17.15 -24.13
CA PRO A 195 19.27 17.32 -24.52
C PRO A 195 19.82 18.71 -24.17
N ALA A 196 19.00 19.76 -24.37
CA ALA A 196 19.37 21.17 -24.20
C ALA A 196 19.38 21.68 -22.75
N THR A 197 18.68 21.02 -21.80
CA THR A 197 18.64 21.51 -20.40
C THR A 197 19.98 21.33 -19.65
N TYR A 198 20.53 22.40 -19.09
CA TYR A 198 21.77 22.40 -18.29
C TYR A 198 21.58 21.75 -16.90
N LEU A 199 20.37 21.90 -16.33
CA LEU A 199 19.92 21.24 -15.10
C LEU A 199 18.86 20.19 -15.41
N PRO A 200 18.92 18.96 -14.87
CA PRO A 200 17.89 17.96 -15.12
C PRO A 200 16.65 18.36 -14.31
N GLY A 201 15.60 18.91 -14.96
CA GLY A 201 14.29 19.24 -14.39
C GLY A 201 14.21 20.50 -13.49
N LYS A 202 12.99 20.99 -13.24
CA LYS A 202 12.70 22.15 -12.36
C LYS A 202 13.29 21.92 -10.96
N LEU A 203 13.92 22.94 -10.38
CA LEU A 203 14.32 22.88 -8.96
C LEU A 203 13.05 22.71 -8.09
N LEU A 204 13.09 21.79 -7.13
CA LEU A 204 11.99 21.58 -6.18
C LEU A 204 11.63 22.87 -5.41
N SER A 205 12.59 23.80 -5.24
CA SER A 205 12.36 25.12 -4.64
C SER A 205 11.41 26.03 -5.43
N THR A 206 11.03 25.66 -6.66
CA THR A 206 10.13 26.43 -7.53
C THR A 206 8.70 25.87 -7.60
N VAL A 207 8.41 24.78 -6.87
CA VAL A 207 7.08 24.18 -6.80
C VAL A 207 6.24 24.92 -5.76
N LYS A 208 5.26 25.72 -6.20
CA LYS A 208 4.24 26.28 -5.31
C LYS A 208 3.23 25.17 -4.97
N MET A 209 3.38 24.54 -3.80
CA MET A 209 2.35 23.63 -3.28
C MET A 209 1.11 24.45 -2.89
N ALA A 210 -0.08 24.00 -3.30
CA ALA A 210 -1.32 24.58 -2.79
C ALA A 210 -1.42 24.33 -1.28
N PRO A 211 -2.06 25.23 -0.51
CA PRO A 211 -2.29 24.98 0.91
C PRO A 211 -3.10 23.69 1.06
N PRO A 212 -2.64 22.74 1.89
CA PRO A 212 -3.33 21.46 2.05
C PRO A 212 -4.67 21.66 2.77
N PRO A 213 -5.72 20.91 2.41
CA PRO A 213 -6.93 20.89 3.24
C PRO A 213 -6.58 20.38 4.63
N ILE A 214 -7.08 21.08 5.65
CA ILE A 214 -6.88 20.69 7.05
C ILE A 214 -7.84 19.53 7.34
N LEU A 215 -7.28 18.32 7.51
CA LEU A 215 -8.03 17.19 8.06
C LEU A 215 -8.24 17.42 9.57
N GLY A 216 -9.43 17.15 10.08
CA GLY A 216 -9.71 17.22 11.51
C GLY A 216 -8.85 16.23 12.29
N ARG A 217 -8.54 16.52 13.57
CA ARG A 217 -7.67 15.70 14.43
C ARG A 217 -8.04 14.20 14.48
N ASP A 218 -9.31 13.88 14.29
CA ASP A 218 -9.84 12.50 14.36
C ASP A 218 -9.88 11.80 13.00
N THR A 219 -9.36 12.44 11.94
CA THR A 219 -9.33 11.85 10.60
C THR A 219 -8.24 10.79 10.54
N THR A 220 -8.63 9.52 10.57
CA THR A 220 -7.71 8.39 10.39
C THR A 220 -7.63 8.00 8.91
N LEU A 221 -6.45 7.53 8.46
CA LEU A 221 -6.24 7.02 7.09
C LEU A 221 -7.07 5.75 6.77
N ALA A 222 -7.81 5.22 7.74
CA ALA A 222 -8.63 4.02 7.61
C ALA A 222 -10.13 4.32 7.49
N ALA A 223 -10.55 5.58 7.68
CA ALA A 223 -11.94 6.03 7.64
C ALA A 223 -12.39 6.39 6.22
#